data_AF-A0A327YVR6-F1
#
_entry.id   AF-A0A327YVR6-F1
#
_cell.length_a   1.000
_cell.length_b   1.000
_cell.length_c   1.000
_cell.angle_alpha   90.00
_cell.angle_beta   90.00
_cell.angle_gamma   90.00
#
_symmetry.space_group_name_H-M   'P 1'
#
loop_
_entity.id
_entity.type
_entity.pdbx_description
1 polymer ?
#
loop_
_entity_poly.entity_id
_entity_poly.type
_entity_poly.pdbx_seq_one_letter_code
_entity_poly.pdbx_strand_id
1 'polypeptide(L)'
;MKSLEKKLNELDKSFDDLFLELENDYEVEAKVLASKILSEIKHLTDRRNLNRKDIAELLGTSASYLTQLYRGNKLLNLITLAKFKNKLDINIEINVTEKSYSNTVDDFCYSEIKRHRADNNYNWMILINNNSNNIDLDIDNTNKSKTNKKSLYA
;
A
#
# COMPACT_ATOMS: atom_id res chain seq x y z
N MET A 1 -10.66 -34.53 -0.50
CA MET A 1 -9.44 -33.70 -0.63
C MET A 1 -9.45 -32.89 -1.93
N LYS A 2 -9.57 -33.51 -3.12
CA LYS A 2 -9.60 -32.82 -4.44
C LYS A 2 -10.61 -31.66 -4.60
N SER A 3 -11.74 -31.67 -3.89
CA SER A 3 -12.77 -30.61 -3.96
C SER A 3 -12.40 -29.33 -3.18
N LEU A 4 -11.66 -29.47 -2.07
CA LEU A 4 -11.20 -28.32 -1.27
C LEU A 4 -10.01 -27.63 -1.94
N GLU A 5 -9.09 -28.43 -2.47
CA GLU A 5 -7.95 -27.97 -3.28
C GLU A 5 -8.40 -27.22 -4.52
N LYS A 6 -9.44 -27.73 -5.20
CA LYS A 6 -10.04 -27.04 -6.34
C LYS A 6 -10.66 -25.70 -5.95
N LYS A 7 -11.36 -25.63 -4.80
CA LYS A 7 -11.95 -24.38 -4.29
C LYS A 7 -10.89 -23.36 -3.85
N LEU A 8 -9.79 -23.82 -3.24
CA LEU A 8 -8.66 -22.95 -2.87
C LEU A 8 -8.00 -22.38 -4.14
N ASN A 9 -7.76 -23.22 -5.14
CA ASN A 9 -7.19 -22.77 -6.42
C ASN A 9 -8.13 -21.84 -7.20
N GLU A 10 -9.45 -22.03 -7.11
CA GLU A 10 -10.43 -21.10 -7.69
C GLU A 10 -10.46 -19.76 -6.95
N LEU A 11 -10.26 -19.78 -5.63
CA LEU A 11 -10.19 -18.58 -4.80
C LEU A 11 -8.90 -17.79 -5.06
N ASP A 12 -7.75 -18.45 -5.12
CA ASP A 12 -6.46 -17.82 -5.42
C ASP A 12 -6.50 -17.15 -6.80
N LYS A 13 -7.05 -17.83 -7.81
CA LYS A 13 -7.27 -17.23 -9.13
C LYS A 13 -8.20 -16.03 -9.11
N SER A 14 -9.28 -16.10 -8.34
CA SER A 14 -10.20 -14.97 -8.21
C SER A 14 -9.53 -13.76 -7.53
N PHE A 15 -8.59 -13.99 -6.63
CA PHE A 15 -7.80 -12.92 -6.02
C PHE A 15 -6.74 -12.38 -7.00
N ASP A 16 -6.03 -13.25 -7.71
CA ASP A 16 -5.06 -12.86 -8.74
C ASP A 16 -5.73 -12.02 -9.84
N ASP A 17 -6.89 -12.45 -10.33
CA ASP A 17 -7.67 -11.71 -11.32
C ASP A 17 -8.12 -10.33 -10.79
N LEU A 18 -8.55 -10.26 -9.52
CA LEU A 18 -8.90 -8.99 -8.87
C LEU A 18 -7.70 -8.04 -8.73
N PHE A 19 -6.52 -8.57 -8.40
CA PHE A 19 -5.30 -7.77 -8.30
C PHE A 19 -4.78 -7.33 -9.67
N LEU A 20 -4.88 -8.17 -10.70
CA LEU A 20 -4.50 -7.84 -12.08
C LEU A 20 -5.42 -6.77 -12.69
N GLU A 21 -6.71 -6.77 -12.32
CA GLU A 21 -7.67 -5.74 -12.73
C GLU A 21 -7.36 -4.39 -12.06
N LEU A 22 -6.86 -4.40 -10.82
CA LEU A 22 -6.41 -3.20 -10.10
C LEU A 22 -5.04 -2.69 -10.58
N GLU A 23 -4.14 -3.56 -11.02
CA GLU A 23 -2.80 -3.21 -11.50
C GLU A 23 -2.83 -2.42 -12.82
N ASN A 24 -3.91 -2.54 -13.60
CA ASN A 24 -4.09 -1.84 -14.87
C ASN A 24 -5.14 -0.72 -14.83
N ASP A 25 -5.61 -0.34 -13.64
CA ASP A 25 -6.60 0.73 -13.52
C ASP A 25 -5.91 2.10 -13.53
N TYR A 26 -5.92 2.74 -14.70
CA TYR A 26 -5.44 4.13 -14.87
C TYR A 26 -6.11 5.10 -13.89
N GLU A 27 -7.34 4.82 -13.41
CA GLU A 27 -7.99 5.63 -12.38
C GLU A 27 -7.27 5.50 -11.03
N VAL A 28 -6.84 4.29 -10.66
CA VAL A 28 -6.05 4.04 -9.44
C VAL A 28 -4.69 4.75 -9.56
N GLU A 29 -3.98 4.59 -10.68
CA GLU A 29 -2.69 5.26 -10.88
C GLU A 29 -2.85 6.79 -10.86
N ALA A 30 -3.91 7.33 -11.47
CA ALA A 30 -4.21 8.75 -11.42
C ALA A 30 -4.51 9.24 -9.98
N LYS A 31 -5.21 8.44 -9.16
CA LYS A 31 -5.42 8.75 -7.73
C LYS A 31 -4.12 8.74 -6.93
N VAL A 32 -3.21 7.80 -7.21
CA VAL A 32 -1.88 7.76 -6.59
C VAL A 32 -1.07 9.01 -6.96
N LEU A 33 -1.03 9.39 -8.23
CA LEU A 33 -0.38 10.62 -8.68
C LEU A 33 -0.98 11.87 -8.04
N ALA A 34 -2.31 11.99 -8.02
CA ALA A 34 -3.01 13.08 -7.37
C ALA A 34 -2.66 13.17 -5.89
N SER A 35 -2.59 12.03 -5.19
CA SER A 35 -2.29 11.97 -3.76
C SER A 35 -0.87 12.44 -3.45
N LYS A 36 0.12 12.04 -4.28
CA LYS A 36 1.51 12.52 -4.16
C LYS A 36 1.58 14.04 -4.28
N ILE A 37 0.98 14.60 -5.34
CA ILE A 37 0.96 16.05 -5.57
C ILE A 37 0.27 16.79 -4.41
N LEU A 38 -0.90 16.31 -3.97
CA LEU A 38 -1.65 16.92 -2.88
C LEU A 38 -0.92 16.83 -1.53
N SER A 39 -0.13 15.78 -1.30
CA SER A 39 0.70 15.65 -0.09
C SER A 39 1.76 16.75 -0.03
N GLU A 40 2.47 17.01 -1.13
CA GLU A 40 3.46 18.09 -1.21
C GLU A 40 2.82 19.47 -0.97
N ILE A 41 1.68 19.73 -1.62
CA ILE A 41 0.91 20.96 -1.39
C ILE A 41 0.53 21.08 0.09
N LYS A 42 0.06 19.99 0.70
CA LYS A 42 -0.32 19.96 2.11
C LYS A 42 0.85 20.32 3.02
N HIS A 43 2.03 19.74 2.79
CA HIS A 43 3.23 20.08 3.58
C HIS A 43 3.57 21.57 3.50
N LEU A 44 3.44 22.17 2.31
CA LEU A 44 3.64 23.61 2.12
C LEU A 44 2.58 24.45 2.84
N THR A 45 1.31 24.06 2.78
CA THR A 45 0.22 24.79 3.44
C THR A 45 0.25 24.65 4.96
N ASP A 46 0.63 23.48 5.48
CA ASP A 46 0.79 23.24 6.91
C ASP A 46 1.89 24.15 7.49
N ARG A 47 3.02 24.30 6.77
CA ARG A 47 4.09 25.24 7.13
C ARG A 47 3.64 26.71 7.13
N ARG A 48 2.61 27.04 6.36
CA ARG A 48 2.01 28.38 6.29
C ARG A 48 0.82 28.53 7.26
N ASN A 49 0.57 27.52 8.09
CA ASN A 49 -0.52 27.46 9.05
C ASN A 49 -1.91 27.63 8.40
N LEU A 50 -2.06 27.22 7.13
CA LEU A 50 -3.30 27.27 6.38
C LEU A 50 -4.08 25.97 6.56
N ASN A 51 -5.30 26.08 7.05
CA ASN A 51 -6.20 24.94 7.20
C ASN A 51 -7.03 24.70 5.92
N ARG A 52 -7.78 23.59 5.87
CA ARG A 52 -8.60 23.24 4.70
C ARG A 52 -9.64 24.29 4.32
N LYS A 53 -10.20 25.04 5.28
CA LYS A 53 -11.16 26.12 5.00
C LYS A 53 -10.46 27.29 4.31
N ASP A 54 -9.30 27.70 4.82
CA ASP A 54 -8.52 28.81 4.27
C ASP A 54 -8.12 28.50 2.81
N ILE A 55 -7.66 27.26 2.56
CA ILE A 55 -7.30 26.81 1.22
C ILE A 55 -8.53 26.81 0.30
N ALA A 56 -9.68 26.33 0.78
CA ALA A 56 -10.90 26.29 -0.01
C ALA A 56 -11.34 27.70 -0.43
N GLU A 57 -11.27 28.67 0.49
CA GLU A 57 -11.57 30.08 0.24
C GLU A 57 -10.59 30.70 -0.77
N LEU A 58 -9.29 30.49 -0.59
CA LEU A 58 -8.24 30.96 -1.52
C LEU A 58 -8.46 30.46 -2.96
N LEU A 59 -8.87 29.20 -3.11
CA LEU A 59 -9.12 28.57 -4.42
C LEU A 59 -10.51 28.93 -5.00
N GLY A 60 -11.38 29.59 -4.22
CA GLY A 60 -12.77 29.83 -4.59
C GLY A 60 -13.55 28.53 -4.76
N THR A 61 -13.38 27.58 -3.85
CA THR A 61 -14.02 26.25 -3.86
C THR A 61 -14.65 25.95 -2.52
N SER A 62 -15.47 24.89 -2.44
CA SER A 62 -16.05 24.47 -1.16
C SER A 62 -15.07 23.60 -0.35
N ALA A 63 -15.12 23.72 0.98
CA ALA A 63 -14.35 22.86 1.88
C ALA A 63 -14.69 21.37 1.72
N SER A 64 -15.93 21.06 1.33
CA SER A 64 -16.37 19.70 1.01
C SER A 64 -15.66 19.17 -0.23
N TYR A 65 -15.60 19.96 -1.32
CA TYR A 65 -14.85 19.60 -2.52
C TYR A 65 -13.38 19.34 -2.21
N LEU A 66 -12.74 20.24 -1.45
CA LEU A 66 -11.34 20.07 -1.07
C LEU A 66 -11.13 18.81 -0.21
N THR A 67 -12.06 18.49 0.69
CA THR A 67 -12.00 17.27 1.50
C THR A 67 -12.13 16.02 0.63
N GLN A 68 -13.05 16.01 -0.34
CA GLN A 68 -13.20 14.91 -1.29
C GLN A 68 -11.94 14.73 -2.15
N LEU A 69 -11.29 15.84 -2.52
CA LEU A 69 -10.04 15.86 -3.27
C LEU A 69 -8.91 15.20 -2.47
N TYR A 70 -8.71 15.60 -1.21
CA TYR A 70 -7.69 15.01 -0.32
C TYR A 70 -7.96 13.55 0.07
N ARG A 71 -9.22 13.09 0.01
CA ARG A 71 -9.59 11.70 0.30
C ARG A 71 -9.49 10.78 -0.93
N GLY A 72 -9.27 11.33 -2.12
CA GLY A 72 -9.26 10.56 -3.37
C GLY A 72 -10.65 10.25 -3.94
N ASN A 73 -11.73 10.78 -3.33
CA ASN A 73 -13.10 10.64 -3.86
C ASN A 73 -13.33 11.48 -5.13
N LYS A 74 -12.53 12.52 -5.33
CA LYS A 74 -12.50 13.35 -6.54
C LYS A 74 -11.09 13.38 -7.08
N LEU A 75 -10.95 13.20 -8.39
CA LEU A 75 -9.68 13.30 -9.07
C LEU A 75 -9.20 14.75 -9.13
N LEU A 76 -7.91 14.96 -8.92
CA LEU A 76 -7.26 16.24 -9.16
C LEU A 76 -7.21 16.52 -10.66
N ASN A 77 -7.74 17.67 -11.05
CA ASN A 77 -7.61 18.16 -12.41
C ASN A 77 -6.56 19.28 -12.48
N LEU A 78 -6.07 19.53 -13.70
CA LEU A 78 -5.01 20.51 -13.95
C LEU A 78 -5.46 21.96 -13.72
N ILE A 79 -6.76 22.27 -13.85
CA ILE A 79 -7.30 23.60 -13.53
C ILE A 79 -7.16 23.89 -12.04
N THR A 80 -7.50 22.93 -11.19
CA THR A 80 -7.32 23.01 -9.73
C THR A 80 -5.84 23.13 -9.39
N LEU A 81 -4.97 22.39 -10.08
CA LEU A 81 -3.51 22.50 -9.90
C LEU A 81 -2.98 23.89 -10.26
N ALA A 82 -3.48 24.50 -11.35
CA ALA A 82 -3.15 25.87 -11.72
C ALA A 82 -3.66 26.90 -10.70
N LYS A 83 -4.84 26.67 -10.11
CA LYS A 83 -5.34 27.49 -8.99
C LYS A 83 -4.42 27.39 -7.78
N PHE A 84 -3.98 26.19 -7.41
CA PHE A 84 -2.99 26.02 -6.34
C PHE A 84 -1.72 26.80 -6.62
N LYS A 85 -1.15 26.64 -7.83
CA LYS A 85 0.04 27.38 -8.28
C LYS A 85 -0.11 28.89 -8.06
N ASN A 86 -1.18 29.47 -8.60
CA ASN A 86 -1.41 30.91 -8.58
C ASN A 86 -1.76 31.43 -7.18
N LYS A 87 -2.67 30.76 -6.47
CA LYS A 87 -3.22 31.24 -5.19
C LYS A 87 -2.31 31.00 -4.00
N LEU A 88 -1.46 29.98 -4.07
CA LEU A 88 -0.45 29.73 -3.07
C LEU A 88 0.93 30.29 -3.46
N ASP A 89 1.08 30.93 -4.62
CA ASP A 89 2.38 31.42 -5.09
C ASP A 89 3.47 30.34 -4.95
N ILE A 90 3.21 29.18 -5.57
CA ILE A 90 4.12 28.03 -5.59
C ILE A 90 4.47 27.70 -7.04
N ASN A 91 5.64 27.10 -7.26
CA ASN A 91 5.99 26.51 -8.54
C ASN A 91 5.70 25.00 -8.54
N ILE A 92 5.34 24.47 -9.70
CA ILE A 92 5.07 23.04 -9.89
C ILE A 92 5.86 22.60 -11.11
N GLU A 93 6.81 21.69 -10.90
CA GLU A 93 7.68 21.14 -11.94
C GLU A 93 7.36 19.65 -12.10
N ILE A 94 7.29 19.20 -13.35
CA ILE A 94 6.98 17.81 -13.70
C ILE A 94 8.20 17.23 -14.39
N ASN A 95 8.78 16.20 -13.78
CA ASN A 95 9.90 15.45 -14.36
C ASN A 95 9.39 14.09 -14.82
N VAL A 96 9.67 13.74 -16.08
CA VAL A 96 9.33 12.45 -16.67
C VAL A 96 10.60 11.63 -16.79
N THR A 97 10.62 10.46 -16.16
CA THR A 97 11.75 9.53 -16.17
C THR A 97 11.29 8.16 -16.64
N GLU A 98 12.17 7.41 -17.26
CA GLU A 98 11.90 6.02 -17.60
C GLU A 98 11.88 5.15 -16.33
N LYS A 99 10.94 4.19 -16.25
CA LYS A 99 10.99 3.14 -15.22
C LYS A 99 12.11 2.16 -15.60
N SER A 100 13.30 2.36 -15.03
CA SER A 100 14.32 1.32 -15.07
C SER A 100 13.93 0.22 -14.09
N TYR A 101 13.43 -0.92 -14.59
CA TYR A 101 13.31 -2.13 -13.76
C TYR A 101 14.73 -2.58 -13.41
N SER A 102 15.24 -2.22 -12.24
CA SER A 102 16.38 -2.95 -11.70
C SER A 102 15.87 -4.36 -11.37
N ASN A 103 16.47 -5.38 -11.95
CA ASN A 103 16.30 -6.78 -11.52
C ASN A 103 16.93 -7.02 -10.14
N THR A 104 16.83 -6.05 -9.23
CA THR A 104 16.98 -6.33 -7.82
C THR A 104 15.68 -7.00 -7.43
N VAL A 105 15.67 -8.33 -7.58
CA VAL A 105 14.94 -9.15 -6.64
C VAL A 105 15.29 -8.55 -5.29
N ASP A 106 14.32 -7.92 -4.62
CA ASP A 106 14.43 -7.68 -3.19
C ASP A 106 14.50 -9.09 -2.60
N ASP A 107 15.73 -9.63 -2.58
CA ASP A 107 16.09 -10.82 -1.87
C ASP A 107 15.79 -10.46 -0.41
N PHE A 108 14.58 -10.78 0.04
CA PHE A 108 14.24 -10.87 1.44
C PHE A 108 15.09 -12.02 2.01
N CYS A 109 16.40 -11.79 2.15
CA CYS A 109 17.35 -12.70 2.77
C CYS A 109 17.08 -12.70 4.26
N TYR A 110 16.18 -13.59 4.70
CA TYR A 110 16.10 -13.94 6.11
C TYR A 110 17.41 -14.62 6.51
N SER A 111 18.13 -13.99 7.43
CA SER A 111 19.40 -14.53 7.92
C SER A 111 19.19 -15.76 8.82
N GLU A 112 18.05 -15.83 9.54
CA GLU A 112 17.75 -16.91 10.47
C GLU A 112 16.24 -17.18 10.57
N ILE A 113 15.87 -18.46 10.60
CA ILE A 113 14.51 -18.94 10.89
C ILE A 113 14.53 -19.66 12.25
N LYS A 114 13.89 -19.09 13.27
CA LYS A 114 13.79 -19.70 14.60
C LYS A 114 12.37 -20.21 14.84
N ARG A 115 12.24 -21.51 15.13
CA ARG A 115 10.98 -22.13 15.56
C ARG A 115 10.96 -22.20 17.08
N HIS A 116 9.87 -21.76 17.69
CA HIS A 116 9.64 -21.95 19.12
C HIS A 116 8.37 -22.75 19.34
N ARG A 117 8.46 -23.74 20.23
CA ARG A 117 7.31 -24.50 20.72
C ARG A 117 6.95 -23.97 22.09
N ALA A 118 5.77 -23.39 22.23
CA ALA A 118 5.17 -23.18 23.54
C ALA A 118 4.36 -24.44 23.93
N ASP A 119 4.32 -24.77 25.22
CA ASP A 119 3.67 -25.98 25.76
C ASP A 119 2.17 -26.09 25.41
N ASN A 120 1.54 -25.01 24.99
CA ASN A 120 0.14 -24.98 24.55
C ASN A 120 -0.01 -25.06 23.03
N ASN A 121 0.55 -26.08 22.37
CA ASN A 121 0.19 -26.50 20.99
C ASN A 121 0.15 -25.41 19.88
N TYR A 122 0.71 -24.23 20.13
CA TYR A 122 0.91 -23.16 19.17
C TYR A 122 2.38 -23.14 18.78
N ASN A 123 2.63 -23.20 17.48
CA ASN A 123 3.97 -23.21 16.91
C ASN A 123 4.15 -21.91 16.13
N TRP A 124 4.95 -21.00 16.67
CA TRP A 124 5.25 -19.73 16.01
C TRP A 124 6.66 -19.76 15.43
N MET A 125 6.83 -19.02 14.33
CA MET A 125 8.09 -18.90 13.60
C MET A 125 8.44 -17.41 13.53
N ILE A 126 9.57 -17.03 14.10
CA ILE A 126 10.09 -15.66 13.94
C ILE A 126 11.05 -15.66 12.76
N LEU A 127 10.76 -14.77 11.82
CA LEU A 127 11.63 -14.42 10.71
C LEU A 127 12.40 -13.15 11.10
N ILE A 128 13.70 -13.29 11.36
CA ILE A 128 14.53 -12.15 11.76
C ILE A 128 15.16 -11.54 10.52
N ASN A 129 14.74 -10.32 10.19
CA ASN A 129 15.41 -9.48 9.22
C ASN A 129 16.41 -8.57 9.93
N ASN A 130 17.68 -8.59 9.53
CA ASN A 130 18.71 -7.74 10.12
C ASN A 130 18.73 -6.33 9.52
N ASN A 131 17.88 -6.03 8.53
CA ASN A 131 17.64 -4.65 8.11
C ASN A 131 16.71 -3.99 9.12
N SER A 132 17.28 -3.19 10.02
CA SER A 132 16.56 -2.39 11.01
C SER A 132 15.48 -1.53 10.35
N ASN A 133 14.22 -1.93 10.50
CA ASN A 133 13.07 -1.11 10.88
C ASN A 133 11.92 -2.07 11.22
N ASN A 134 11.73 -2.32 12.51
CA ASN A 134 10.80 -3.29 13.08
C ASN A 134 9.36 -3.13 12.56
N ILE A 135 8.79 -4.22 12.06
CA ILE A 135 7.33 -4.41 11.93
C ILE A 135 7.03 -5.79 12.50
N ASP A 136 6.55 -5.82 13.74
CA ASP A 136 5.99 -7.03 14.35
C ASP A 136 4.63 -7.30 13.70
N LEU A 137 4.48 -8.46 13.05
CA LEU A 137 3.22 -8.95 12.50
C LEU A 137 2.81 -10.21 13.28
N ASP A 138 1.89 -10.04 14.23
CA ASP A 138 1.19 -11.14 14.89
C ASP A 138 0.19 -11.78 13.91
N ILE A 139 0.43 -13.02 13.53
CA ILE A 139 -0.52 -13.83 12.75
C ILE A 139 -0.89 -15.05 13.59
N ASP A 140 -2.06 -14.97 14.24
CA ASP A 140 -2.71 -16.08 14.94
C ASP A 140 -3.30 -17.08 13.93
N ASN A 141 -2.64 -18.23 13.75
CA ASN A 141 -3.21 -19.36 13.01
C ASN A 141 -3.51 -20.53 13.95
N THR A 142 -4.75 -20.57 14.42
CA THR A 142 -5.37 -21.77 15.00
C THR A 142 -5.73 -22.73 13.88
N ASN A 143 -5.04 -23.87 13.75
CA ASN A 143 -5.67 -25.10 13.27
C ASN A 143 -4.83 -26.36 13.54
N LYS A 144 -5.32 -27.14 14.51
CA LYS A 144 -4.90 -28.52 14.81
C LYS A 144 -5.07 -29.40 13.58
N SER A 145 -4.00 -30.09 13.15
CA SER A 145 -4.17 -31.36 12.46
C SER A 145 -3.08 -32.37 12.83
N LYS A 146 -3.54 -33.59 13.06
CA LYS A 146 -2.86 -34.74 13.64
C LYS A 146 -1.78 -35.28 12.70
N THR A 147 -0.56 -35.44 13.19
CA THR A 147 0.52 -36.17 12.52
C THR A 147 0.22 -37.67 12.50
N ASN A 148 0.07 -38.26 11.32
CA ASN A 148 0.35 -39.68 11.11
C ASN A 148 1.79 -39.81 10.60
N LYS A 149 2.64 -40.42 11.41
CA LYS A 149 4.01 -40.84 11.03
C LYS A 149 3.93 -41.87 9.91
N LYS A 150 4.70 -41.67 8.85
CA LYS A 150 5.40 -42.77 8.17
C LYS A 150 6.76 -42.26 7.68
N SER A 151 7.81 -42.85 8.25
CA SER A 151 9.21 -42.68 7.88
C SER A 151 9.49 -43.36 6.55
N LEU A 152 10.33 -42.75 5.71
CA LEU A 152 11.21 -43.47 4.78
C LEU A 152 12.37 -42.55 4.40
N TYR A 153 13.55 -42.85 4.91
CA TYR A 153 14.83 -42.62 4.23
C TYR A 153 15.57 -43.95 4.22
N ALA A 154 16.16 -44.24 3.05
CA ALA A 154 17.18 -45.25 2.73
C ALA A 154 16.83 -46.73 2.99
#